data_AF-A0A0K2RMW9-F1
#
_entry.id   AF-A0A0K2RMW9-F1
#
_cell.length_a   1.000
_cell.length_b   1.000
_cell.length_c   1.000
_cell.angle_alpha   90.00
_cell.angle_beta   90.00
_cell.angle_gamma   90.00
#
_symmetry.space_group_name_H-M   'P 1'
#
loop_
_entity.id
_entity.type
_entity.pdbx_description
1 polymer ?
#
loop_
_entity_poly.entity_id
_entity_poly.type
_entity_poly.pdbx_seq_one_letter_code
_entity_poly.pdbx_strand_id
1 'polypeptide(L)'
;MENPGTVRQAVEELEASSARLAAALGGHKRSKRTVRAARAALLEVPTAREYKHPTADLAERLQGRWERLQHSLAEQAGSNDPEVRNAALHQARKDVKCLRYSVEAVADAFSHHASGVIQPAIALQRLLGEQHDAVVAGEWIRELAKNPGVDAEDAQRLESMEVRRRLSAEEEFRMAIAEYPVPAPRRALIF
;
A
#
# COMPACT_ATOMS: atom_id res chain seq x y z
N MET A 1 9.80 -27.75 27.75
CA MET A 1 10.08 -26.44 28.36
C MET A 1 10.64 -25.59 27.24
N GLU A 2 9.73 -24.88 26.57
CA GLU A 2 9.99 -24.14 25.34
C GLU A 2 11.05 -23.06 25.53
N ASN A 3 11.84 -22.79 24.49
CA ASN A 3 12.73 -21.65 24.47
C ASN A 3 12.09 -20.53 23.62
N PRO A 4 11.40 -19.54 24.22
CA PRO A 4 10.93 -18.35 23.51
C PRO A 4 12.05 -17.57 22.79
N GLY A 5 13.33 -17.90 23.05
CA GLY A 5 14.47 -17.41 22.29
C GLY A 5 14.51 -17.84 20.82
N THR A 6 13.89 -18.96 20.43
CA THR A 6 14.02 -19.47 19.05
C THR A 6 13.31 -18.58 18.03
N VAL A 7 12.09 -18.13 18.33
CA VAL A 7 11.34 -17.20 17.45
C VAL A 7 12.07 -15.85 17.37
N ARG A 8 12.56 -15.35 18.51
CA ARG A 8 13.34 -14.10 18.54
C ARG A 8 14.61 -14.20 17.68
N GLN A 9 15.35 -15.28 17.82
CA GLN A 9 16.58 -15.51 17.05
C GLN A 9 16.29 -15.59 15.54
N ALA A 10 15.23 -16.27 15.12
CA ALA A 10 14.84 -16.33 13.71
C ALA A 10 14.50 -14.94 13.14
N VAL A 11 13.87 -14.06 13.93
CA VAL A 11 13.60 -12.68 13.54
C VAL A 11 14.90 -11.87 13.40
N GLU A 12 15.81 -11.97 14.37
CA GLU A 12 17.11 -11.27 14.34
C GLU A 12 17.97 -11.68 13.14
N GLU A 13 17.99 -12.98 12.79
CA GLU A 13 18.71 -13.50 11.62
C GLU A 13 18.16 -12.92 10.31
N LEU A 14 16.85 -12.76 10.22
CA LEU A 14 16.17 -12.20 9.06
C LEU A 14 16.44 -10.69 8.89
N GLU A 15 16.42 -9.94 9.99
CA GLU A 15 16.80 -8.52 9.99
C GLU A 15 18.25 -8.34 9.53
N ALA A 16 19.17 -9.15 10.06
CA ALA A 16 20.58 -9.13 9.66
C ALA A 16 20.76 -9.49 8.17
N SER A 17 19.99 -10.43 7.65
CA SER A 17 19.99 -10.80 6.23
C SER A 17 19.50 -9.66 5.33
N SER A 18 18.40 -9.00 5.72
CA SER A 18 17.85 -7.84 5.03
C SER A 18 18.86 -6.70 4.93
N ALA A 19 19.55 -6.38 6.04
CA ALA A 19 20.57 -5.35 6.07
C ALA A 19 21.74 -5.63 5.10
N ARG A 20 22.22 -6.90 5.04
CA ARG A 20 23.27 -7.32 4.11
C ARG A 20 22.81 -7.17 2.65
N LEU A 21 21.58 -7.56 2.35
CA LEU A 21 21.01 -7.45 1.01
C LEU A 21 20.91 -5.98 0.55
N ALA A 22 20.44 -5.09 1.43
CA ALA A 22 20.34 -3.66 1.16
C ALA A 22 21.72 -3.03 0.86
N ALA A 23 22.75 -3.38 1.64
CA ALA A 23 24.12 -2.93 1.41
C ALA A 23 24.66 -3.42 0.05
N ALA A 24 24.41 -4.71 -0.28
CA ALA A 24 24.80 -5.28 -1.57
C ALA A 24 24.11 -4.59 -2.76
N LEU A 25 22.81 -4.28 -2.62
CA LEU A 25 22.05 -3.56 -3.63
C LEU A 25 22.62 -2.16 -3.90
N GLY A 26 23.05 -1.42 -2.87
CA GLY A 26 23.71 -0.12 -3.01
C GLY A 26 25.07 -0.19 -3.73
N GLY A 27 25.79 -1.30 -3.56
CA GLY A 27 27.07 -1.54 -4.24
C GLY A 27 26.94 -1.94 -5.72
N HIS A 28 25.82 -2.56 -6.10
CA HIS A 28 25.68 -3.25 -7.38
C HIS A 28 25.62 -2.29 -8.59
N LYS A 29 26.39 -2.61 -9.65
CA LYS A 29 26.45 -1.80 -10.89
C LYS A 29 25.07 -1.59 -11.52
N ARG A 30 24.19 -2.60 -11.48
CA ARG A 30 22.82 -2.51 -12.00
C ARG A 30 22.02 -1.44 -11.27
N SER A 31 22.03 -1.41 -9.94
CA SER A 31 21.30 -0.44 -9.13
C SER A 31 21.77 0.99 -9.43
N LYS A 32 23.10 1.20 -9.46
CA LYS A 32 23.69 2.50 -9.82
C LYS A 32 23.29 2.93 -11.24
N ARG A 33 23.27 2.01 -12.20
CA ARG A 33 22.83 2.29 -13.57
C ARG A 33 21.34 2.66 -13.63
N THR A 34 20.49 1.94 -12.90
CA THR A 34 19.05 2.25 -12.83
C THR A 34 18.80 3.64 -12.26
N VAL A 35 19.46 4.00 -11.15
CA VAL A 35 19.32 5.34 -10.55
C VAL A 35 19.80 6.43 -11.51
N ARG A 36 20.94 6.22 -12.20
CA ARG A 36 21.44 7.16 -13.21
C ARG A 36 20.46 7.31 -14.38
N ALA A 37 19.92 6.21 -14.89
CA ALA A 37 18.94 6.22 -15.97
C ALA A 37 17.64 6.92 -15.57
N ALA A 38 17.13 6.67 -14.36
CA ALA A 38 15.95 7.35 -13.84
C ALA A 38 16.18 8.86 -13.69
N ARG A 39 17.33 9.27 -13.17
CA ARG A 39 17.71 10.69 -13.08
C ARG A 39 17.81 11.34 -14.46
N ALA A 40 18.43 10.67 -15.43
CA ALA A 40 18.51 11.17 -16.79
C ALA A 40 17.10 11.35 -17.40
N ALA A 41 16.24 10.34 -17.26
CA ALA A 41 14.86 10.41 -17.74
C ALA A 41 14.01 11.50 -17.08
N LEU A 42 14.25 11.81 -15.80
CA LEU A 42 13.56 12.91 -15.09
C LEU A 42 14.04 14.30 -15.54
N LEU A 43 15.31 14.41 -15.98
CA LEU A 43 15.87 15.66 -16.49
C LEU A 43 15.53 15.89 -17.96
N GLU A 44 15.29 14.82 -18.72
CA GLU A 44 14.61 14.91 -20.00
C GLU A 44 13.13 15.21 -19.76
N VAL A 45 12.81 16.47 -19.49
CA VAL A 45 11.44 16.96 -19.64
C VAL A 45 11.14 16.83 -21.13
N PRO A 46 10.31 15.85 -21.57
CA PRO A 46 9.89 15.81 -22.97
C PRO A 46 9.27 17.18 -23.21
N THR A 47 9.71 17.91 -24.25
CA THR A 47 9.17 19.23 -24.62
C THR A 47 7.67 19.17 -24.41
N ALA A 48 7.21 19.80 -23.32
CA ALA A 48 5.91 19.47 -22.76
C ALA A 48 4.91 19.69 -23.88
N ARG A 49 4.18 18.64 -24.25
CA ARG A 49 3.02 18.76 -25.12
C ARG A 49 2.24 19.96 -24.56
N GLU A 50 2.06 21.02 -25.34
CA GLU A 50 1.43 22.24 -24.82
C GLU A 50 0.05 21.85 -24.27
N TYR A 51 -0.06 21.82 -22.95
CA TYR A 51 -1.31 21.56 -22.27
C TYR A 51 -2.10 22.86 -22.30
N LYS A 52 -3.17 22.88 -23.10
CA LYS A 52 -4.03 24.06 -23.24
C LYS A 52 -4.71 24.43 -21.91
N HIS A 53 -5.03 23.43 -21.08
CA HIS A 53 -5.68 23.61 -19.78
C HIS A 53 -5.07 22.68 -18.71
N PRO A 54 -3.84 22.97 -18.23
CA PRO A 54 -3.07 22.05 -17.37
C PRO A 54 -3.84 21.57 -16.14
N THR A 55 -4.53 22.48 -15.45
CA THR A 55 -5.32 22.18 -14.25
C THR A 55 -6.52 21.28 -14.56
N ALA A 56 -7.22 21.51 -15.66
CA ALA A 56 -8.35 20.69 -16.07
C ALA A 56 -7.90 19.28 -16.52
N ASP A 57 -6.81 19.20 -17.28
CA ASP A 57 -6.23 17.94 -17.74
C ASP A 57 -5.71 17.09 -16.57
N LEU A 58 -5.10 17.73 -15.56
CA LEU A 58 -4.68 17.07 -14.33
C LEU A 58 -5.87 16.57 -13.51
N ALA A 59 -6.92 17.39 -13.35
CA ALA A 59 -8.13 16.99 -12.63
C ALA A 59 -8.85 15.81 -13.33
N GLU A 60 -8.85 15.76 -14.67
CA GLU A 60 -9.36 14.64 -15.45
C GLU A 60 -8.55 13.36 -15.20
N ARG A 61 -7.22 13.44 -15.19
CA ARG A 61 -6.37 12.29 -14.89
C ARG A 61 -6.56 11.77 -13.47
N LEU A 62 -6.70 12.66 -12.49
CA LEU A 62 -7.00 12.30 -11.11
C LEU A 62 -8.38 11.66 -10.99
N GLN A 63 -9.38 12.17 -11.72
CA GLN A 63 -10.71 11.57 -11.79
C GLN A 63 -10.66 10.13 -12.33
N GLY A 64 -9.88 9.87 -13.39
CA GLY A 64 -9.70 8.51 -13.90
C GLY A 64 -9.00 7.58 -12.89
N ARG A 65 -8.15 8.10 -12.00
CA ARG A 65 -7.57 7.32 -10.88
C ARG A 65 -8.61 7.00 -9.82
N TRP A 66 -9.46 7.97 -9.50
CA TRP A 66 -10.57 7.80 -8.59
C TRP A 66 -11.57 6.73 -9.07
N GLU A 67 -11.92 6.74 -10.35
CA GLU A 67 -12.81 5.74 -10.95
C GLU A 67 -12.24 4.32 -10.88
N ARG A 68 -10.92 4.17 -11.09
CA ARG A 68 -10.25 2.88 -10.89
C ARG A 68 -10.30 2.41 -9.44
N LEU A 69 -10.06 3.32 -8.49
CA LEU A 69 -10.19 3.01 -7.07
C LEU A 69 -11.61 2.52 -6.77
N GLN A 70 -12.64 3.25 -7.21
CA GLN A 70 -14.05 2.83 -7.03
C GLN A 70 -14.33 1.45 -7.62
N HIS A 71 -13.78 1.16 -8.80
CA HIS A 71 -13.93 -0.15 -9.43
C HIS A 71 -13.30 -1.27 -8.59
N SER A 72 -12.04 -1.11 -8.15
CA SER A 72 -11.35 -2.10 -7.31
C SER A 72 -12.02 -2.31 -5.94
N LEU A 73 -12.70 -1.28 -5.41
CA LEU A 73 -13.49 -1.40 -4.19
C LEU A 73 -14.80 -2.15 -4.42
N ALA A 74 -15.46 -1.93 -5.56
CA ALA A 74 -16.65 -2.68 -5.93
C ALA A 74 -16.35 -4.17 -6.13
N GLU A 75 -15.17 -4.51 -6.69
CA GLU A 75 -14.71 -5.91 -6.81
C GLU A 75 -14.60 -6.62 -5.45
N GLN A 76 -14.26 -5.90 -4.37
CA GLN A 76 -14.17 -6.48 -3.03
C GLN A 76 -15.51 -6.92 -2.47
N ALA A 77 -16.60 -6.22 -2.82
CA ALA A 77 -17.92 -6.49 -2.25
C ALA A 77 -18.52 -7.83 -2.69
N GLY A 78 -17.94 -8.49 -3.72
CA GLY A 78 -18.55 -9.64 -4.38
C GLY A 78 -17.99 -11.02 -4.04
N SER A 79 -16.80 -11.14 -3.42
CA SER A 79 -16.14 -12.44 -3.25
C SER A 79 -16.11 -12.95 -1.80
N ASN A 80 -16.64 -14.16 -1.62
CA ASN A 80 -16.52 -14.91 -0.36
C ASN A 80 -15.15 -15.59 -0.20
N ASP A 81 -14.40 -15.76 -1.28
CA ASP A 81 -13.06 -16.36 -1.26
C ASP A 81 -12.05 -15.40 -0.58
N PRO A 82 -11.39 -15.82 0.52
CA PRO A 82 -10.39 -15.01 1.21
C PRO A 82 -9.21 -14.58 0.34
N GLU A 83 -8.73 -15.42 -0.59
CA GLU A 83 -7.58 -15.09 -1.42
C GLU A 83 -7.94 -14.00 -2.44
N VAL A 84 -9.08 -14.17 -3.11
CA VAL A 84 -9.62 -13.17 -4.04
C VAL A 84 -9.90 -11.85 -3.32
N ARG A 85 -10.49 -11.91 -2.12
CA ARG A 85 -10.75 -10.71 -1.31
C ARG A 85 -9.45 -10.01 -0.89
N ASN A 86 -8.44 -10.75 -0.42
CA ASN A 86 -7.14 -10.18 -0.07
C ASN A 86 -6.45 -9.55 -1.29
N ALA A 87 -6.53 -10.18 -2.46
CA ALA A 87 -5.98 -9.64 -3.71
C ALA A 87 -6.66 -8.32 -4.11
N ALA A 88 -7.99 -8.26 -4.00
CA ALA A 88 -8.77 -7.05 -4.26
C ALA A 88 -8.46 -5.92 -3.25
N LEU A 89 -8.29 -6.24 -1.97
CA LEU A 89 -7.83 -5.31 -0.92
C LEU A 89 -6.42 -4.78 -1.19
N HIS A 90 -5.52 -5.66 -1.60
CA HIS A 90 -4.18 -5.27 -2.01
C HIS A 90 -4.19 -4.36 -3.24
N GLN A 91 -5.06 -4.62 -4.21
CA GLN A 91 -5.21 -3.78 -5.40
C GLN A 91 -5.78 -2.39 -5.04
N ALA A 92 -6.85 -2.34 -4.26
CA ALA A 92 -7.38 -1.07 -3.75
C ALA A 92 -6.32 -0.27 -2.98
N ARG A 93 -5.46 -0.94 -2.19
CA ARG A 93 -4.35 -0.28 -1.51
C ARG A 93 -3.37 0.38 -2.49
N LYS A 94 -3.04 -0.30 -3.60
CA LYS A 94 -2.20 0.29 -4.66
C LYS A 94 -2.87 1.51 -5.28
N ASP A 95 -4.19 1.46 -5.51
CA ASP A 95 -4.94 2.54 -6.12
C ASP A 95 -5.13 3.74 -5.19
N VAL A 96 -5.41 3.53 -3.90
CA VAL A 96 -5.41 4.59 -2.87
C VAL A 96 -4.04 5.26 -2.81
N LYS A 97 -2.94 4.48 -2.77
CA LYS A 97 -1.58 5.01 -2.75
C LYS A 97 -1.29 5.83 -4.02
N CYS A 98 -1.68 5.31 -5.19
CA CYS A 98 -1.53 6.03 -6.45
C CYS A 98 -2.32 7.33 -6.46
N LEU A 99 -3.57 7.33 -6.00
CA LEU A 99 -4.41 8.52 -5.92
C LEU A 99 -3.78 9.57 -5.00
N ARG A 100 -3.40 9.17 -3.78
CA ARG A 100 -2.74 10.07 -2.81
C ARG A 100 -1.49 10.71 -3.41
N TYR A 101 -0.55 9.90 -3.92
CA TYR A 101 0.69 10.42 -4.50
C TYR A 101 0.47 11.26 -5.75
N SER A 102 -0.57 10.96 -6.54
CA SER A 102 -0.90 11.78 -7.69
C SER A 102 -1.40 13.17 -7.26
N VAL A 103 -2.20 13.25 -6.20
CA VAL A 103 -2.68 14.52 -5.65
C VAL A 103 -1.57 15.28 -4.94
N GLU A 104 -0.75 14.60 -4.13
CA GLU A 104 0.43 15.21 -3.47
C GLU A 104 1.39 15.84 -4.49
N ALA A 105 1.64 15.15 -5.62
CA ALA A 105 2.54 15.63 -6.66
C ALA A 105 2.04 16.88 -7.40
N VAL A 106 0.74 17.19 -7.32
CA VAL A 106 0.14 18.36 -7.99
C VAL A 106 -0.51 19.32 -6.99
N ALA A 107 -0.36 19.10 -5.69
CA ALA A 107 -1.06 19.85 -4.65
C ALA A 107 -0.85 21.37 -4.79
N ASP A 108 0.36 21.80 -5.14
CA ASP A 108 0.71 23.21 -5.34
C ASP A 108 -0.10 23.86 -6.49
N ALA A 109 -0.52 23.09 -7.50
CA ALA A 109 -1.35 23.57 -8.59
C ALA A 109 -2.84 23.70 -8.21
N PHE A 110 -3.26 23.10 -7.09
CA PHE A 110 -4.66 23.03 -6.65
C PHE A 110 -4.89 23.59 -5.23
N SER A 111 -3.85 24.10 -4.56
CA SER A 111 -3.93 24.73 -3.23
C SER A 111 -4.62 23.87 -2.14
N HIS A 112 -5.27 24.51 -1.16
CA HIS A 112 -5.94 23.91 0.00
C HIS A 112 -6.98 22.83 -0.33
N HIS A 113 -7.52 22.82 -1.55
CA HIS A 113 -8.49 21.84 -2.04
C HIS A 113 -7.93 20.40 -2.08
N ALA A 114 -6.61 20.25 -2.26
CA ALA A 114 -5.94 18.95 -2.26
C ALA A 114 -6.14 18.16 -0.96
N SER A 115 -6.28 18.87 0.17
CA SER A 115 -6.48 18.25 1.50
C SER A 115 -7.75 17.41 1.58
N GLY A 116 -8.81 17.80 0.86
CA GLY A 116 -10.08 17.07 0.81
C GLY A 116 -9.96 15.67 0.18
N VAL A 117 -8.93 15.43 -0.64
CA VAL A 117 -8.64 14.10 -1.21
C VAL A 117 -7.53 13.40 -0.44
N ILE A 118 -6.48 14.13 -0.04
CA ILE A 118 -5.31 13.57 0.63
C ILE A 118 -5.68 12.96 1.99
N GLN A 119 -6.45 13.68 2.83
CA GLN A 119 -6.74 13.21 4.20
C GLN A 119 -7.56 11.91 4.21
N PRO A 120 -8.67 11.78 3.46
CA PRO A 120 -9.37 10.50 3.35
C PRO A 120 -8.48 9.40 2.76
N ALA A 121 -7.66 9.70 1.75
CA ALA A 121 -6.75 8.71 1.17
C ALA A 121 -5.70 8.21 2.17
N ILE A 122 -5.19 9.06 3.08
CA ILE A 122 -4.29 8.65 4.17
C ILE A 122 -5.00 7.68 5.12
N ALA A 123 -6.23 8.01 5.55
CA ALA A 123 -7.01 7.17 6.45
C ALA A 123 -7.28 5.79 5.85
N LEU A 124 -7.75 5.73 4.60
CA LEU A 124 -7.99 4.48 3.88
C LEU A 124 -6.69 3.69 3.66
N GLN A 125 -5.59 4.37 3.31
CA GLN A 125 -4.29 3.71 3.11
C GLN A 125 -3.78 3.07 4.40
N ARG A 126 -4.01 3.69 5.56
CA ARG A 126 -3.61 3.14 6.87
C ARG A 126 -4.33 1.82 7.14
N LEU A 127 -5.65 1.80 7.03
CA LEU A 127 -6.47 0.61 7.29
C LEU A 127 -6.14 -0.53 6.32
N LEU A 128 -6.00 -0.23 5.02
CA LEU A 128 -5.55 -1.22 4.03
C LEU A 128 -4.11 -1.69 4.26
N GLY A 129 -3.26 -0.85 4.85
CA GLY A 129 -1.92 -1.20 5.29
C GLY A 129 -1.95 -2.23 6.42
N GLU A 130 -2.73 -1.97 7.47
CA GLU A 130 -2.89 -2.88 8.61
C GLU A 130 -3.46 -4.24 8.18
N GLN A 131 -4.43 -4.24 7.27
CA GLN A 131 -4.98 -5.47 6.67
C GLN A 131 -3.90 -6.26 5.93
N HIS A 132 -3.14 -5.60 5.06
CA HIS A 132 -2.09 -6.27 4.27
C HIS A 132 -0.93 -6.77 5.14
N ASP A 133 -0.53 -5.99 6.14
CA ASP A 133 0.52 -6.36 7.09
C ASP A 133 0.12 -7.64 7.85
N ALA A 134 -1.14 -7.76 8.27
CA ALA A 134 -1.64 -8.96 8.92
C ALA A 134 -1.65 -10.19 7.99
N VAL A 135 -1.99 -10.02 6.70
CA VAL A 135 -1.90 -11.09 5.70
C VAL A 135 -0.45 -11.58 5.54
N VAL A 136 0.48 -10.65 5.35
CA VAL A 136 1.92 -10.96 5.18
C VAL A 136 2.50 -11.60 6.44
N ALA A 137 2.15 -11.08 7.62
CA ALA A 137 2.57 -11.66 8.89
C ALA A 137 2.05 -13.11 9.03
N GLY A 138 0.80 -13.37 8.67
CA GLY A 138 0.25 -14.73 8.66
C GLY A 138 1.01 -15.68 7.71
N GLU A 139 1.39 -15.21 6.52
CA GLU A 139 2.24 -16.00 5.60
C GLU A 139 3.60 -16.32 6.21
N TRP A 140 4.22 -15.35 6.87
CA TRP A 140 5.50 -15.53 7.54
C TRP A 140 5.40 -16.50 8.73
N ILE A 141 4.34 -16.40 9.53
CA ILE A 141 4.08 -17.32 10.65
C ILE A 141 3.92 -18.76 10.14
N ARG A 142 3.16 -18.96 9.04
CA ARG A 142 3.01 -20.29 8.43
C ARG A 142 4.32 -20.85 7.90
N GLU A 143 5.21 -20.01 7.37
CA GLU A 143 6.54 -20.45 6.95
C GLU A 143 7.42 -20.78 8.16
N LEU A 144 7.40 -19.94 9.20
CA LEU A 144 8.13 -20.15 10.45
C LEU A 144 7.70 -21.44 11.14
N ALA A 145 6.41 -21.77 11.15
CA ALA A 145 5.86 -22.99 11.75
C ALA A 145 6.39 -24.29 11.11
N LYS A 146 7.00 -24.22 9.91
CA LYS A 146 7.66 -25.37 9.28
C LYS A 146 9.03 -25.67 9.90
N ASN A 147 9.59 -24.75 10.68
CA ASN A 147 10.90 -24.94 11.30
C ASN A 147 10.80 -25.86 12.53
N PRO A 148 11.65 -26.91 12.65
CA PRO A 148 11.58 -27.90 13.74
C PRO A 148 11.74 -27.34 15.17
N GLY A 149 12.23 -26.10 15.32
CA GLY A 149 12.44 -25.45 16.61
C GLY A 149 11.33 -24.46 17.01
N VAL A 150 10.31 -24.29 16.17
CA VAL A 150 9.16 -23.41 16.44
C VAL A 150 8.04 -24.25 17.03
N ASP A 151 7.51 -23.81 18.18
CA ASP A 151 6.39 -24.47 18.83
C ASP A 151 5.08 -24.26 18.06
N ALA A 152 4.30 -25.33 17.91
CA ALA A 152 3.08 -25.33 17.10
C ALA A 152 1.94 -24.54 17.76
N GLU A 153 1.85 -24.56 19.10
CA GLU A 153 0.84 -23.81 19.85
C GLU A 153 1.11 -22.31 19.76
N ASP A 154 2.38 -21.91 19.91
CA ASP A 154 2.81 -20.51 19.74
C ASP A 154 2.53 -19.99 18.32
N ALA A 155 2.89 -20.77 17.29
CA ALA A 155 2.60 -20.42 15.91
C ALA A 155 1.09 -20.26 15.65
N GLN A 156 0.27 -21.19 16.15
CA GLN A 156 -1.19 -21.13 16.03
C GLN A 156 -1.79 -19.92 16.75
N ARG A 157 -1.25 -19.57 17.93
CA ARG A 157 -1.66 -18.40 18.70
C ARG A 157 -1.37 -17.11 17.93
N LEU A 158 -0.19 -16.98 17.35
CA LEU A 158 0.21 -15.83 16.53
C LEU A 158 -0.65 -15.71 15.28
N GLU A 159 -0.89 -16.82 14.56
CA GLU A 159 -1.76 -16.82 13.39
C GLU A 159 -3.18 -16.35 13.75
N SER A 160 -3.71 -16.82 14.88
CA SER A 160 -5.02 -16.40 15.38
C SER A 160 -5.09 -14.90 15.71
N MET A 161 -3.98 -14.31 16.16
CA MET A 161 -3.88 -12.86 16.40
C MET A 161 -3.92 -12.08 15.08
N GLU A 162 -3.15 -12.50 14.08
CA GLU A 162 -3.13 -11.83 12.77
C GLU A 162 -4.46 -11.97 12.02
N VAL A 163 -5.15 -13.12 12.16
CA VAL A 163 -6.52 -13.27 11.62
C VAL A 163 -7.47 -12.23 12.22
N ARG A 164 -7.43 -12.00 13.54
CA ARG A 164 -8.26 -10.98 14.20
C ARG A 164 -7.90 -9.57 13.73
N ARG A 165 -6.61 -9.26 13.65
CA ARG A 165 -6.13 -7.95 13.19
C ARG A 165 -6.57 -7.66 11.75
N ARG A 166 -6.45 -8.65 10.86
CA ARG A 166 -6.92 -8.56 9.47
C ARG A 166 -8.43 -8.26 9.42
N LEU A 167 -9.25 -9.03 10.14
CA LEU A 167 -10.71 -8.87 10.12
C LEU A 167 -11.14 -7.52 10.71
N SER A 168 -10.48 -7.05 11.78
CA SER A 168 -10.73 -5.72 12.34
C SER A 168 -10.42 -4.61 11.33
N ALA A 169 -9.27 -4.69 10.68
CA ALA A 169 -8.87 -3.70 9.67
C ALA A 169 -9.80 -3.71 8.44
N GLU A 170 -10.28 -4.88 7.99
CA GLU A 170 -11.28 -5.00 6.92
C GLU A 170 -12.62 -4.34 7.31
N GLU A 171 -13.07 -4.59 8.54
CA GLU A 171 -14.31 -4.03 9.07
C GLU A 171 -14.22 -2.50 9.23
N GLU A 172 -13.15 -2.01 9.85
CA GLU A 172 -12.90 -0.58 10.00
C GLU A 172 -12.75 0.12 8.65
N PHE A 173 -12.09 -0.53 7.69
CA PHE A 173 -12.01 -0.03 6.32
C PHE A 173 -13.39 0.11 5.67
N ARG A 174 -14.24 -0.91 5.81
CA ARG A 174 -15.61 -0.89 5.29
C ARG A 174 -16.46 0.20 5.92
N MET A 175 -16.28 0.48 7.22
CA MET A 175 -16.95 1.59 7.89
C MET A 175 -16.40 2.95 7.44
N ALA A 176 -15.07 3.10 7.43
CA ALA A 176 -14.39 4.34 7.08
C ALA A 176 -14.70 4.78 5.65
N ILE A 177 -14.81 3.86 4.70
CA ILE A 177 -15.11 4.21 3.32
C ILE A 177 -16.55 4.68 3.12
N ALA A 178 -17.48 4.21 3.96
CA ALA A 178 -18.86 4.66 3.96
C ALA A 178 -19.01 6.03 4.64
N GLU A 179 -18.24 6.29 5.71
CA GLU A 179 -18.28 7.54 6.48
C GLU A 179 -17.48 8.67 5.81
N TYR A 180 -16.32 8.36 5.24
CA TYR A 180 -15.38 9.30 4.62
C TYR A 180 -15.14 8.94 3.16
N PRO A 181 -16.13 9.14 2.27
CA PRO A 181 -15.90 8.94 0.85
C PRO A 181 -14.83 9.95 0.40
N VAL A 182 -13.74 9.44 -0.19
CA VAL A 182 -12.79 10.30 -0.89
C VAL A 182 -13.59 11.04 -1.98
N PRO A 183 -13.64 12.38 -1.98
CA PRO A 183 -14.45 13.09 -2.96
C PRO A 183 -13.85 12.94 -4.35
N ALA A 184 -14.71 12.94 -5.37
CA ALA A 184 -14.29 12.90 -6.77
C ALA A 184 -13.34 14.09 -7.06
N PRO A 185 -12.12 13.87 -7.57
CA PRO A 185 -11.12 14.93 -7.73
C PRO A 185 -11.59 16.12 -8.57
N ARG A 186 -12.41 15.91 -9.61
CA ARG A 186 -13.02 17.03 -10.37
C ARG A 186 -13.90 17.94 -9.51
N ARG A 187 -14.58 17.38 -8.51
CA ARG A 187 -15.42 18.14 -7.56
C ARG A 187 -14.62 18.67 -6.38
N ALA A 188 -13.55 17.99 -6.02
CA ALA A 188 -12.74 18.36 -4.85
C ALA A 188 -11.73 19.45 -5.18
N LEU A 189 -11.20 19.52 -6.41
CA LEU A 189 -10.02 20.32 -6.76
C LEU A 189 -10.31 21.53 -7.68
N ILE A 190 -11.55 21.72 -8.12
CA ILE A 190 -11.91 22.78 -9.10
C ILE A 190 -12.76 23.91 -8.48
N PHE A 191 -13.15 23.80 -7.21
CA PHE A 191 -13.99 24.80 -6.52
C PHE A 191 -13.22 25.55 -5.45
#